data_AF-A0AAV6YL15-F1
#
_entry.id   AF-A0AAV6YL15-F1
#
_cell.length_a   1.000
_cell.length_b   1.000
_cell.length_c   1.000
_cell.angle_alpha   90.00
_cell.angle_beta   90.00
_cell.angle_gamma   90.00
#
_symmetry.space_group_name_H-M   'P 1'
#
loop_
_entity.id
_entity.type
_entity.pdbx_description
1 polymer ?
#
loop_
_entity_poly.entity_id
_entity_poly.type
_entity_poly.pdbx_seq_one_letter_code
_entity_poly.pdbx_strand_id
1 'polypeptide(L)' 'MGMPSAVSSRIAAQTLLGAAKMMLETGEHPAKLRSDVCTPGGTTIHALHELEKGGLRAAVMNAVEAATKRAREMDKS' A
#
# COMPACT_ATOMS: atom_id res chain seq x y z
N MET A 1 13.61 -13.87 -3.03
CA MET A 1 14.57 -12.83 -3.48
C MET A 1 15.72 -12.82 -2.48
N GLY A 2 16.85 -13.47 -2.77
CA GLY A 2 17.97 -13.74 -1.84
C GLY A 2 18.75 -12.51 -1.34
N MET A 3 18.06 -11.41 -1.09
CA MET A 3 18.61 -10.15 -0.61
C MET A 3 18.76 -10.20 0.92
N PRO A 4 19.83 -9.61 1.49
CA PRO A 4 19.97 -9.49 2.93
C PRO A 4 18.76 -8.78 3.58
N SER A 5 18.35 -9.23 4.76
CA SER A 5 17.16 -8.72 5.46
C SER A 5 17.21 -7.21 5.67
N ALA A 6 18.35 -6.68 6.13
CA ALA A 6 18.51 -5.24 6.36
C ALA A 6 18.32 -4.39 5.09
N VAL A 7 18.82 -4.88 3.95
CA VAL A 7 18.67 -4.19 2.66
C VAL A 7 17.22 -4.24 2.20
N SER A 8 16.57 -5.41 2.34
CA SER A 8 15.18 -5.61 1.96
C SER A 8 14.25 -4.67 2.72
N SER A 9 14.41 -4.56 4.04
CA SER A 9 13.61 -3.66 4.88
C SER A 9 13.81 -2.19 4.52
N ARG A 10 15.06 -1.78 4.23
CA ARG A 10 15.37 -0.40 3.83
C ARG A 10 14.72 -0.04 2.50
N ILE A 11 14.81 -0.93 1.51
CA ILE A 11 14.20 -0.70 0.20
C ILE A 11 12.68 -0.61 0.34
N ALA A 12 12.06 -1.54 1.07
CA ALA A 12 10.62 -1.52 1.30
C ALA A 12 10.15 -0.20 1.95
N ALA A 13 10.83 0.24 3.01
CA ALA A 13 10.53 1.50 3.68
C ALA A 13 10.68 2.72 2.74
N GLN A 14 11.76 2.77 1.96
CA GLN A 14 12.00 3.87 1.02
C GLN A 14 10.99 3.88 -0.13
N THR A 15 10.58 2.71 -0.63
CA THR A 15 9.54 2.59 -1.66
C THR A 15 8.21 3.13 -1.15
N LEU A 16 7.80 2.76 0.07
CA LEU A 16 6.56 3.27 0.67
C LEU A 16 6.62 4.78 0.88
N LEU A 17 7.75 5.31 1.37
CA LEU A 17 7.95 6.75 1.53
C LEU A 17 7.82 7.49 0.18
N GLY A 18 8.46 6.97 -0.87
CA GLY A 18 8.39 7.57 -2.21
C GLY A 18 6.97 7.60 -2.78
N ALA A 19 6.22 6.50 -2.62
CA ALA A 19 4.83 6.43 -3.06
C ALA A 19 3.94 7.45 -2.32
N ALA A 20 4.09 7.55 -0.99
CA ALA A 20 3.34 8.52 -0.19
C ALA A 20 3.68 9.97 -0.57
N LYS A 21 4.97 10.28 -0.77
CA LYS A 21 5.39 11.61 -1.23
C LYS A 21 4.80 11.97 -2.59
N MET A 22 4.86 11.05 -3.55
CA MET A 22 4.31 11.25 -4.88
C MET A 22 2.82 11.60 -4.82
N MET A 23 2.03 10.91 -3.99
CA MET A 23 0.62 11.24 -3.80
C MET A 23 0.39 12.64 -3.23
N LEU A 24 1.17 13.02 -2.21
CA LEU A 24 1.01 14.31 -1.53
C LEU A 24 1.47 15.48 -2.41
N GLU A 25 2.55 15.31 -3.16
CA GLU A 25 3.16 16.36 -3.99
C GLU A 25 2.39 16.59 -5.29
N THR A 26 1.88 15.53 -5.92
CA THR A 26 1.16 15.65 -7.20
C THR A 26 -0.33 15.96 -7.01
N GLY A 27 -0.92 15.56 -5.88
CA GLY A 27 -2.37 15.64 -5.65
C GLY A 27 -3.20 14.73 -6.56
N GLU A 28 -2.55 13.85 -7.33
CA GLU A 28 -3.23 12.98 -8.27
C GLU A 28 -3.93 11.82 -7.58
N HIS A 29 -5.00 11.33 -8.22
CA HIS A 29 -5.74 10.19 -7.68
C HIS A 29 -4.86 8.92 -7.64
N PRO A 30 -4.87 8.14 -6.54
CA PRO A 30 -3.99 6.97 -6.38
C PRO A 30 -4.11 5.94 -7.51
N ALA A 31 -5.31 5.79 -8.09
CA ALA A 31 -5.53 4.87 -9.20
C ALA A 31 -4.76 5.27 -10.48
N LYS A 32 -4.57 6.58 -10.70
CA LYS A 32 -3.79 7.10 -11.83
C LYS A 32 -2.31 6.86 -11.60
N LEU A 33 -1.76 7.28 -10.46
CA LEU A 33 -0.35 7.06 -10.11
C LEU A 33 0.04 5.57 -10.16
N ARG A 34 -0.86 4.69 -9.71
CA ARG A 34 -0.69 3.23 -9.86
C ARG A 34 -0.61 2.82 -11.33
N SER A 35 -1.46 3.36 -12.19
CA SER A 35 -1.44 3.08 -13.64
C SER A 35 -0.16 3.56 -14.29
N ASP A 36 0.35 4.73 -13.90
CA ASP A 36 1.53 5.35 -14.50
C ASP A 36 2.81 4.51 -14.31
N VAL A 37 2.87 3.68 -13.26
CA VAL A 37 3.97 2.74 -12.99
C VAL A 37 3.71 1.30 -13.48
N CYS A 38 2.58 1.07 -14.16
CA CYS A 38 2.18 -0.23 -14.68
C CYS A 38 2.22 -0.26 -16.20
N THR A 39 3.27 -0.85 -16.76
CA THR A 39 3.32 -1.15 -18.19
C THR A 39 2.54 -2.42 -18.52
N PRO A 40 1.88 -2.49 -19.69
CA PRO A 40 1.19 -3.71 -20.14
C PRO A 40 2.13 -4.92 -20.15
N GLY A 41 1.74 -6.00 -19.44
CA GLY A 41 2.56 -7.22 -19.30
C GLY A 41 3.81 -7.07 -18.42
N GLY A 42 3.98 -5.93 -17.74
CA GLY A 42 5.11 -5.68 -16.86
C GLY A 42 5.04 -6.41 -15.52
N THR A 43 6.16 -6.44 -14.79
CA THR A 43 6.25 -7.10 -13.47
C THR A 43 5.31 -6.48 -12.43
N THR A 44 5.12 -5.15 -12.48
CA THR A 44 4.24 -4.43 -11.54
C THR A 44 2.80 -4.90 -11.62
N ILE A 45 2.26 -5.11 -12.83
CA ILE A 45 0.85 -5.50 -12.97
C ILE A 45 0.61 -6.94 -12.49
N HIS A 46 1.59 -7.83 -12.67
CA HIS A 46 1.56 -9.18 -12.10
C HIS A 46 1.60 -9.15 -10.56
N ALA A 47 2.45 -8.30 -9.97
CA ALA A 47 2.49 -8.12 -8.53
C ALA A 47 1.16 -7.58 -7.99
N LEU A 48 0.59 -6.56 -8.63
CA LEU A 48 -0.72 -6.02 -8.26
C LEU A 48 -1.83 -7.08 -8.32
N HIS A 49 -1.82 -7.92 -9.36
CA HIS A 49 -2.79 -9.02 -9.47
C HIS A 49 -2.76 -9.96 -8.27
N GLU A 50 -1.57 -10.35 -7.80
CA GLU A 50 -1.44 -11.20 -6.61
C GLU A 50 -1.86 -10.46 -5.32
N LEU A 51 -1.61 -9.16 -5.19
CA LEU A 51 -2.10 -8.36 -4.06
C LEU A 51 -3.63 -8.25 -4.04
N GLU A 52 -4.26 -8.10 -5.21
CA GLU A 52 -5.72 -8.04 -5.33
C GLU A 52 -6.35 -9.42 -5.05
N LYS A 53 -5.77 -10.51 -5.55
CA LYS A 53 -6.18 -11.88 -5.19
C LYS A 53 -6.10 -12.13 -3.68
N GLY A 54 -5.05 -11.60 -3.04
CA GLY A 54 -4.87 -11.66 -1.59
C GLY A 54 -5.85 -10.78 -0.79
N GLY A 55 -6.71 -9.99 -1.45
CA GLY A 55 -7.71 -9.16 -0.79
C GLY A 55 -7.13 -7.96 -0.04
N LEU A 56 -5.94 -7.47 -0.43
CA LEU A 56 -5.21 -6.42 0.30
C LEU A 56 -6.08 -5.19 0.58
N ARG A 57 -6.85 -4.73 -0.42
CA ARG A 57 -7.70 -3.54 -0.29
C ARG A 57 -8.74 -3.70 0.83
N ALA A 58 -9.45 -4.83 0.82
CA ALA A 58 -10.45 -5.14 1.83
C ALA A 58 -9.80 -5.27 3.21
N ALA A 59 -8.64 -5.94 3.31
CA ALA A 59 -7.93 -6.10 4.57
C ALA A 59 -7.54 -4.76 5.20
N VAL A 60 -7.00 -3.82 4.42
CA VAL A 60 -6.63 -2.48 4.91
C VAL A 60 -7.86 -1.67 5.34
N MET A 61 -8.94 -1.70 4.55
CA MET A 61 -10.19 -1.01 4.90
C MET A 61 -10.77 -1.54 6.22
N ASN A 62 -10.85 -2.86 6.37
CA ASN A 62 -11.35 -3.51 7.57
C ASN A 62 -10.47 -3.21 8.79
N ALA A 63 -9.15 -3.11 8.62
CA ALA A 63 -8.24 -2.77 9.70
C ALA A 63 -8.48 -1.35 10.22
N VAL A 64 -8.68 -0.37 9.34
CA VAL A 64 -9.00 1.02 9.71
C VAL A 64 -10.36 1.09 10.40
N GLU A 65 -11.36 0.38 9.89
CA GLU A 65 -12.69 0.32 10.53
C GLU A 65 -12.64 -0.29 11.93
N ALA A 66 -11.94 -1.43 12.08
CA ALA A 66 -11.78 -2.09 13.37
C ALA A 66 -11.07 -1.19 14.40
N ALA A 67 -10.00 -0.51 13.99
CA ALA A 67 -9.29 0.45 14.84
C ALA A 67 -10.21 1.62 15.24
N THR A 68 -10.98 2.16 14.30
CA THR A 68 -11.94 3.24 14.56
C THR A 68 -13.04 2.82 15.54
N LYS A 69 -13.59 1.61 15.36
CA LYS A 69 -14.59 1.05 16.27
C LYS A 69 -14.03 0.92 17.68
N ARG A 70 -12.82 0.35 17.81
CA ARG A 70 -12.17 0.18 19.11
C ARG A 70 -11.91 1.52 19.80
N ALA A 71 -11.43 2.54 19.07
CA ALA A 71 -11.22 3.86 19.62
C ALA A 71 -12.50 4.48 20.21
N ARG A 72 -13.64 4.31 19.52
CA ARG A 72 -14.96 4.78 20.00
C ARG A 72 -15.48 4.02 21.22
N GLU A 73 -15.14 2.75 21.36
CA GLU A 73 -15.49 1.97 22.56
C GLU A 73 -14.68 2.43 23.78
N MET A 74 -13.41 2.76 23.57
CA MET A 74 -12.52 3.26 24.63
C MET A 74 -12.92 4.65 25.12
N ASP A 75 -13.37 5.54 24.23
CA ASP A 75 -13.82 6.90 24.57
C ASP A 75 -15.13 6.93 25.38
N LYS A 76 -15.94 5.86 25.31
CA LYS A 76 -17.19 5.71 26.05
C LYS A 76 -17.03 5.05 27.42
N SER A 77 -15.80 4.67 27.79
CA SER A 77 -15.45 4.06 29.09
C SER A 77 -14.85 5.11 30.01
#